data_AF-A0A9C7VKX5-F1
#
_entry.id   AF-A0A9C7VKX5-F1
#
_cell.length_a   1.000
_cell.length_b   1.000
_cell.length_c   1.000
_cell.angle_alpha   90.00
_cell.angle_beta   90.00
_cell.angle_gamma   90.00
#
_symmetry.space_group_name_H-M   'P 1'
#
loop_
_entity.id
_entity.type
_entity.pdbx_description
1 polymer ?
#
loop_
_entity_poly.entity_id
_entity_poly.type
_entity_poly.pdbx_seq_one_letter_code
_entity_poly.pdbx_strand_id
1 'polypeptide(L)'
;MEKHAVDFIIEKIMENPKEITLVTIGPLTNIATAIIKEPRIIENVKEIVMMGGVARIFKNAPDLPYVEHNIKSDPEAAAVVFNSGIPITMVGLDVTMRVPIDRSHLKTIKNVGTPLTETLARLIEIWWDFLKSDSSPMHDPLAVSYCIKPEFLKTINCKVLIETLGKHTAGQTIVIPDEDSNIKVACDVDEQPFLKFLMDRICS
;
A
#
# COMPACT_ATOMS: atom_id res chain seq x y z
N MET A 1 1.31 -5.92 -30.94
CA MET A 1 1.97 -6.37 -29.69
C MET A 1 1.35 -5.57 -28.55
N GLU A 2 1.06 -6.22 -27.43
CA GLU A 2 0.69 -5.51 -26.20
C GLU A 2 1.84 -4.61 -25.75
N LYS A 3 1.50 -3.41 -25.28
CA LYS A 3 2.46 -2.45 -24.72
C LYS A 3 2.91 -2.92 -23.33
N HIS A 4 4.21 -2.85 -23.05
CA HIS A 4 4.76 -3.21 -21.74
C HIS A 4 4.27 -2.23 -20.65
N ALA A 5 3.99 -2.72 -19.42
CA ALA A 5 3.42 -1.91 -18.34
C ALA A 5 4.25 -0.66 -18.01
N VAL A 6 5.59 -0.77 -18.00
CA VAL A 6 6.51 0.37 -17.80
C VAL A 6 6.29 1.47 -18.85
N ASP A 7 6.15 1.11 -20.13
CA ASP A 7 5.93 2.07 -21.20
C ASP A 7 4.56 2.73 -21.10
N PHE A 8 3.55 1.97 -20.69
CA PHE A 8 2.22 2.51 -20.42
C PHE A 8 2.22 3.51 -19.26
N ILE A 9 2.91 3.21 -18.17
CA ILE A 9 3.05 4.11 -17.01
C ILE A 9 3.73 5.42 -17.42
N ILE A 10 4.87 5.33 -18.12
CA ILE A 10 5.61 6.51 -18.58
C ILE A 10 4.73 7.36 -19.50
N GLU A 11 4.10 6.76 -20.50
CA GLU A 11 3.23 7.48 -21.44
C GLU A 11 2.11 8.22 -20.71
N LYS A 12 1.38 7.54 -19.82
CA LYS A 12 0.24 8.16 -19.13
C LYS A 12 0.65 9.29 -18.20
N ILE A 13 1.79 9.18 -17.53
CA ILE A 13 2.31 10.26 -16.68
C ILE A 13 2.74 11.46 -17.54
N MET A 14 3.43 11.22 -18.66
CA MET A 14 3.93 12.28 -19.52
C MET A 14 2.79 13.00 -20.28
N GLU A 15 1.71 12.30 -20.62
CA GLU A 15 0.50 12.88 -21.21
C GLU A 15 -0.31 13.73 -20.21
N ASN A 16 -0.20 13.45 -18.91
CA ASN A 16 -1.03 14.07 -17.86
C ASN A 16 -0.15 14.54 -16.68
N PRO A 17 0.76 15.51 -16.92
CA PRO A 17 1.72 15.95 -15.91
C PRO A 17 0.99 16.52 -14.68
N LYS A 18 1.42 16.09 -13.50
CA LYS A 18 0.88 16.42 -12.17
C LYS A 18 -0.55 15.96 -11.89
N GLU A 19 -1.15 15.14 -12.75
CA GLU A 19 -2.52 14.65 -12.55
C GLU A 19 -2.59 13.21 -12.01
N ILE A 20 -1.62 12.37 -12.37
CA ILE A 20 -1.65 10.94 -12.05
C ILE A 20 -1.10 10.65 -10.65
N THR A 21 -1.95 10.08 -9.80
CA THR A 21 -1.56 9.39 -8.55
C THR A 21 -1.31 7.91 -8.85
N LEU A 22 -0.13 7.41 -8.52
CA LEU A 22 0.19 5.99 -8.63
C LEU A 22 -0.19 5.27 -7.34
N VAL A 23 -1.12 4.32 -7.42
CA VAL A 23 -1.48 3.45 -6.29
C VAL A 23 -0.75 2.12 -6.45
N THR A 24 0.20 1.83 -5.55
CA THR A 24 1.07 0.65 -5.64
C THR A 24 0.76 -0.32 -4.51
N ILE A 25 0.31 -1.52 -4.88
CA ILE A 25 -0.16 -2.57 -3.97
C ILE A 25 0.61 -3.88 -4.20
N GLY A 26 1.89 -3.74 -4.56
CA GLY A 26 2.78 -4.83 -4.94
C GLY A 26 4.23 -4.35 -4.99
N PRO A 27 5.18 -5.22 -5.39
CA PRO A 27 6.58 -4.85 -5.54
C PRO A 27 6.77 -3.66 -6.49
N LEU A 28 7.71 -2.78 -6.15
CA LEU A 28 7.90 -1.48 -6.82
C LEU A 28 8.70 -1.56 -8.13
N THR A 29 9.00 -2.76 -8.61
CA THR A 29 9.84 -3.03 -9.79
C THR A 29 9.43 -2.22 -11.01
N ASN A 30 8.12 -2.17 -11.33
CA ASN A 30 7.62 -1.41 -12.48
C ASN A 30 7.85 0.10 -12.32
N ILE A 31 7.67 0.63 -11.11
CA ILE A 31 7.81 2.07 -10.84
C ILE A 31 9.29 2.47 -10.85
N ALA A 32 10.16 1.69 -10.20
CA ALA A 32 11.60 1.92 -10.25
C ALA A 32 12.13 1.85 -11.68
N THR A 33 11.70 0.86 -12.46
CA THR A 33 12.08 0.72 -13.87
C THR A 33 11.61 1.92 -14.69
N ALA A 34 10.39 2.41 -14.45
CA ALA A 34 9.87 3.61 -15.11
C ALA A 34 10.69 4.86 -14.78
N ILE A 35 11.05 5.05 -13.50
CA ILE A 35 11.89 6.16 -13.04
C ILE A 35 13.28 6.11 -13.69
N ILE A 36 13.90 4.92 -13.74
CA ILE A 36 15.23 4.74 -14.35
C ILE A 36 15.18 5.00 -15.85
N LYS A 37 14.13 4.51 -16.53
CA LYS A 37 13.99 4.62 -17.99
C LYS A 37 13.63 6.03 -18.44
N GLU A 38 12.80 6.75 -17.68
CA GLU A 38 12.37 8.11 -17.98
C GLU A 38 12.35 8.97 -16.69
N PRO A 39 13.50 9.52 -16.27
CA PRO A 39 13.59 10.28 -15.03
C PRO A 39 12.67 11.51 -14.96
N ARG A 40 12.23 12.06 -16.11
CA ARG A 40 11.30 13.20 -16.15
C ARG A 40 9.95 12.88 -15.51
N ILE A 41 9.57 11.60 -15.37
CA ILE A 41 8.33 11.24 -14.67
C ILE A 41 8.35 11.67 -13.20
N ILE A 42 9.52 11.78 -12.57
CA ILE A 42 9.64 12.23 -11.17
C ILE A 42 8.96 13.58 -10.98
N GLU A 43 9.18 14.50 -11.93
CA GLU A 43 8.59 15.83 -11.90
C GLU A 43 7.13 15.84 -12.38
N ASN A 44 6.62 14.76 -12.98
CA ASN A 44 5.28 14.72 -13.56
C ASN A 44 4.29 13.82 -12.79
N VAL A 45 4.74 12.93 -11.93
CA VAL A 45 3.84 12.20 -11.03
C VAL A 45 3.27 13.17 -9.99
N LYS A 46 1.97 13.06 -9.69
CA LYS A 46 1.33 13.84 -8.62
C LYS A 46 1.83 13.37 -7.25
N GLU A 47 1.66 12.08 -6.98
CA GLU A 47 2.13 11.39 -5.78
C GLU A 47 2.11 9.87 -6.00
N ILE A 48 2.76 9.14 -5.11
CA ILE A 48 2.62 7.69 -4.95
C ILE A 48 1.90 7.42 -3.64
N VAL A 49 0.84 6.62 -3.69
CA VAL A 49 0.21 6.03 -2.50
C VAL A 49 0.53 4.54 -2.52
N MET A 50 1.22 4.05 -1.51
CA MET A 50 1.71 2.66 -1.50
C MET A 50 1.24 1.87 -0.30
N MET A 51 0.87 0.62 -0.54
CA MET A 51 0.81 -0.40 0.48
C MET A 51 2.19 -1.07 0.58
N GLY A 52 2.87 -0.85 1.69
CA GLY A 52 4.15 -1.48 1.95
C GLY A 52 4.92 -0.87 3.10
N GLY A 53 5.89 -1.63 3.61
CA GLY A 53 6.77 -1.20 4.69
C GLY A 53 6.23 -1.40 6.11
N VAL A 54 7.14 -1.24 7.07
CA VAL A 54 6.91 -1.32 8.51
C VAL A 54 7.72 -0.24 9.22
N ALA A 55 7.06 0.73 9.86
CA ALA A 55 7.74 1.84 10.52
C ALA A 55 8.25 1.46 11.93
N ARG A 56 7.43 0.77 12.74
CA ARG A 56 7.77 0.30 14.11
C ARG A 56 8.15 1.41 15.10
N ILE A 57 7.88 2.67 14.79
CA ILE A 57 8.18 3.82 15.66
C ILE A 57 6.94 4.34 16.40
N PHE A 58 5.76 3.77 16.14
CA PHE A 58 4.48 4.23 16.69
C PHE A 58 4.02 3.37 17.87
N LYS A 59 3.44 4.01 18.89
CA LYS A 59 3.01 3.34 20.14
C LYS A 59 1.88 2.32 19.94
N ASN A 60 1.07 2.50 18.90
CA ASN A 60 -0.12 1.69 18.63
C ASN A 60 0.13 0.63 17.54
N ALA A 61 1.38 0.42 17.14
CA ALA A 61 1.72 -0.62 16.18
C ALA A 61 1.56 -2.00 16.85
N PRO A 62 0.89 -2.97 16.19
CA PRO A 62 0.81 -4.34 16.70
C PRO A 62 2.20 -5.02 16.70
N ASP A 63 2.27 -6.28 17.10
CA ASP A 63 3.47 -7.08 16.84
C ASP A 63 3.62 -7.27 15.33
N LEU A 64 4.70 -6.74 14.77
CA LEU A 64 4.90 -6.61 13.33
C LEU A 64 6.16 -7.36 12.88
N PRO A 65 6.12 -7.99 11.69
CA PRO A 65 7.31 -8.58 11.11
C PRO A 65 8.36 -7.48 10.86
N TYR A 66 9.63 -7.87 10.83
CA TYR A 66 10.72 -6.95 10.56
C TYR A 66 10.72 -6.39 9.13
N VAL A 67 10.13 -7.13 8.19
CA VAL A 67 10.11 -6.79 6.77
C VAL A 67 8.73 -7.09 6.20
N GLU A 68 8.18 -6.14 5.46
CA GLU A 68 6.91 -6.27 4.74
C GLU A 68 7.13 -6.90 3.35
N HIS A 69 6.16 -7.65 2.83
CA HIS A 69 6.27 -8.49 1.64
C HIS A 69 6.60 -7.74 0.35
N ASN A 70 5.93 -6.62 0.06
CA ASN A 70 6.13 -5.83 -1.16
C ASN A 70 7.54 -5.23 -1.19
N ILE A 71 8.02 -4.69 -0.06
CA ILE A 71 9.39 -4.18 0.06
C ILE A 71 10.41 -5.33 -0.01
N LYS A 72 10.14 -6.47 0.65
CA LYS A 72 11.02 -7.66 0.63
C LYS A 72 11.24 -8.21 -0.78
N SER A 73 10.21 -8.15 -1.62
CA SER A 73 10.21 -8.78 -2.92
C SER A 73 11.15 -8.08 -3.91
N ASP A 74 11.34 -6.76 -3.76
CA ASP A 74 12.31 -5.99 -4.54
C ASP A 74 12.82 -4.77 -3.74
N PRO A 75 13.74 -5.00 -2.79
CA PRO A 75 14.29 -3.93 -1.94
C PRO A 75 15.03 -2.86 -2.74
N GLU A 76 15.70 -3.24 -3.83
CA GLU A 76 16.44 -2.34 -4.71
C GLU A 76 15.48 -1.39 -5.44
N ALA A 77 14.37 -1.90 -5.99
CA ALA A 77 13.35 -1.06 -6.58
C ALA A 77 12.72 -0.12 -5.54
N ALA A 78 12.43 -0.63 -4.33
CA ALA A 78 11.93 0.21 -3.25
C ALA A 78 12.91 1.33 -2.91
N ALA A 79 14.22 1.05 -2.82
CA ALA A 79 15.24 2.06 -2.58
C ALA A 79 15.27 3.14 -3.68
N VAL A 80 15.09 2.77 -4.95
CA VAL A 80 14.97 3.74 -6.05
C VAL A 80 13.75 4.63 -5.87
N VAL A 81 12.58 4.06 -5.56
CA VAL A 81 11.34 4.83 -5.41
C VAL A 81 11.40 5.78 -4.21
N PHE A 82 11.81 5.30 -3.04
CA PHE A 82 11.91 6.14 -1.84
C PHE A 82 12.94 7.26 -1.96
N ASN A 83 13.99 7.10 -2.78
CA ASN A 83 14.98 8.14 -3.06
C ASN A 83 14.63 9.04 -4.26
N SER A 84 13.49 8.84 -4.92
CA SER A 84 13.15 9.54 -6.17
C SER A 84 12.80 11.03 -6.00
N GLY A 85 12.41 11.45 -4.79
CA GLY A 85 11.88 12.80 -4.55
C GLY A 85 10.40 12.97 -4.96
N ILE A 86 9.74 11.92 -5.45
CA ILE A 86 8.28 11.92 -5.65
C ILE A 86 7.60 11.96 -4.27
N PRO A 87 6.54 12.78 -4.05
CA PRO A 87 5.75 12.70 -2.83
C PRO A 87 5.16 11.32 -2.63
N ILE A 88 5.35 10.72 -1.45
CA ILE A 88 4.90 9.36 -1.14
C ILE A 88 4.00 9.37 0.09
N THR A 89 2.90 8.64 0.04
CA THR A 89 2.17 8.20 1.23
C THR A 89 2.38 6.70 1.43
N MET A 90 3.12 6.32 2.47
CA MET A 90 3.40 4.94 2.87
C MET A 90 2.34 4.45 3.85
N VAL A 91 1.51 3.52 3.39
CA VAL A 91 0.47 2.84 4.18
C VAL A 91 1.00 1.45 4.55
N GLY A 92 1.77 1.40 5.64
CA GLY A 92 2.48 0.21 6.10
C GLY A 92 1.69 -0.70 7.02
N LEU A 93 2.36 -1.75 7.53
CA LEU A 93 1.76 -2.71 8.45
C LEU A 93 1.31 -2.09 9.79
N ASP A 94 1.89 -0.96 10.19
CA ASP A 94 1.54 -0.21 11.41
C ASP A 94 0.06 0.17 11.48
N VAL A 95 -0.59 0.40 10.33
CA VAL A 95 -2.02 0.71 10.24
C VAL A 95 -2.83 -0.40 9.59
N THR A 96 -2.29 -1.07 8.57
CA THR A 96 -3.06 -2.05 7.79
C THR A 96 -3.41 -3.30 8.58
N MET A 97 -2.59 -3.71 9.56
CA MET A 97 -2.87 -4.86 10.43
C MET A 97 -4.06 -4.62 11.38
N ARG A 98 -4.49 -3.37 11.55
CA ARG A 98 -5.57 -2.96 12.47
C ARG A 98 -6.96 -2.94 11.82
N VAL A 99 -7.07 -3.27 10.53
CA VAL A 99 -8.34 -3.26 9.79
C VAL A 99 -8.68 -4.64 9.20
N PRO A 100 -8.83 -5.69 10.04
CA PRO A 100 -9.21 -7.00 9.55
C PRO A 100 -10.68 -7.08 9.16
N ILE A 101 -10.96 -7.87 8.11
CA ILE A 101 -12.27 -8.49 7.94
C ILE A 101 -12.27 -9.85 8.65
N ASP A 102 -13.43 -10.27 9.13
CA ASP A 102 -13.65 -11.50 9.90
C ASP A 102 -14.93 -12.23 9.46
N ARG A 103 -15.27 -13.33 10.14
CA ARG A 103 -16.46 -14.13 9.82
C ARG A 103 -17.76 -13.31 9.76
N SER A 104 -17.89 -12.25 10.57
CA SER A 104 -19.09 -11.41 10.58
C SER A 104 -19.19 -10.60 9.28
N HIS A 105 -18.08 -10.03 8.83
CA HIS A 105 -17.97 -9.34 7.54
C HIS A 105 -18.22 -10.30 6.37
N LEU A 106 -17.60 -11.48 6.39
CA LEU A 106 -17.80 -12.50 5.36
C LEU A 106 -19.27 -12.94 5.25
N LYS A 107 -19.96 -13.10 6.39
CA LYS A 107 -21.40 -13.40 6.41
C LYS A 107 -22.21 -12.29 5.74
N THR A 108 -21.89 -11.03 6.04
CA THR A 108 -22.55 -9.87 5.39
C THR A 108 -22.33 -9.88 3.89
N ILE A 109 -21.10 -10.11 3.42
CA ILE A 109 -20.79 -10.23 1.98
C ILE A 109 -21.62 -11.35 1.34
N LYS A 110 -21.66 -12.54 1.94
CA LYS A 110 -22.44 -13.68 1.42
C LYS A 110 -23.94 -13.41 1.33
N ASN A 111 -24.50 -12.64 2.27
CA ASN A 111 -25.94 -12.33 2.31
C ASN A 111 -26.39 -11.44 1.15
N VAL A 112 -25.49 -10.73 0.46
CA VAL A 112 -25.82 -9.89 -0.70
C VAL A 112 -26.25 -10.74 -1.90
N GLY A 113 -25.60 -11.89 -2.11
CA GLY A 113 -26.03 -12.89 -3.12
C GLY A 113 -25.84 -12.47 -4.59
N THR A 114 -24.83 -11.64 -4.89
CA THR A 114 -24.45 -11.28 -6.26
C THR A 114 -23.26 -12.11 -6.76
N PRO A 115 -23.07 -12.30 -8.08
CA PRO A 115 -21.93 -13.05 -8.60
C PRO A 115 -20.57 -12.53 -8.11
N LEU A 116 -20.45 -11.21 -7.92
CA LEU A 116 -19.26 -10.58 -7.34
C LEU A 116 -19.05 -10.99 -5.88
N THR A 117 -20.08 -10.83 -5.04
CA THR A 117 -19.96 -11.11 -3.59
C THR A 117 -19.78 -12.59 -3.29
N GLU A 118 -20.39 -13.48 -4.08
CA GLU A 118 -20.15 -14.92 -4.00
C GLU A 118 -18.71 -15.29 -4.37
N THR A 119 -18.16 -14.68 -5.43
CA THR A 119 -16.78 -14.90 -5.85
C THR A 119 -15.79 -14.37 -4.81
N LEU A 120 -16.00 -13.15 -4.31
CA LEU A 120 -15.18 -12.56 -3.26
C LEU A 120 -15.21 -13.40 -1.99
N ALA A 121 -16.39 -13.85 -1.55
CA ALA A 121 -16.51 -14.71 -0.38
C ALA A 121 -15.69 -16.00 -0.53
N ARG A 122 -15.73 -16.64 -1.70
CA ARG A 122 -14.91 -17.83 -1.98
C ARG A 122 -13.41 -17.54 -1.95
N LEU A 123 -12.97 -16.43 -2.53
CA LEU A 123 -11.56 -16.05 -2.52
C LEU A 123 -11.05 -15.77 -1.09
N ILE A 124 -11.87 -15.11 -0.27
CA ILE A 124 -11.59 -14.87 1.15
C ILE A 124 -11.44 -16.21 1.89
N GLU A 125 -12.37 -17.15 1.68
CA GLU A 125 -12.31 -18.48 2.32
C GLU A 125 -11.05 -19.26 1.92
N ILE A 126 -10.69 -19.27 0.63
CA ILE A 126 -9.46 -19.90 0.15
C ILE A 126 -8.22 -19.28 0.82
N TRP A 127 -8.18 -17.95 0.93
CA TRP A 127 -7.08 -17.24 1.56
C TRP A 127 -6.98 -17.54 3.06
N TRP A 128 -8.12 -17.58 3.76
CA TRP A 128 -8.20 -17.92 5.17
C TRP A 128 -7.82 -19.38 5.46
N ASP A 129 -8.20 -20.31 4.59
CA ASP A 129 -7.77 -21.70 4.65
C ASP A 129 -6.24 -21.85 4.49
N PHE A 130 -5.62 -21.03 3.64
CA PHE A 130 -4.17 -20.96 3.50
C PHE A 130 -3.51 -20.38 4.76
N LEU A 131 -4.02 -19.26 5.28
CA LEU A 131 -3.52 -18.60 6.49
C LEU A 131 -3.78 -19.39 7.78
N LYS A 132 -4.66 -20.39 7.75
CA LYS A 132 -5.18 -21.08 8.95
C LYS A 132 -5.77 -20.09 9.96
N SER A 133 -6.47 -19.09 9.44
CA SER A 133 -7.12 -18.00 10.18
C SER A 133 -8.56 -17.86 9.73
N ASP A 134 -9.39 -17.14 10.48
CA ASP A 134 -10.74 -16.72 10.10
C ASP A 134 -10.89 -15.19 10.06
N SER A 135 -9.76 -14.51 9.96
CA SER A 135 -9.64 -13.07 9.74
C SER A 135 -8.39 -12.76 8.93
N SER A 136 -8.44 -11.67 8.18
CA SER A 136 -7.27 -11.13 7.50
C SER A 136 -7.34 -9.61 7.38
N PRO A 137 -6.22 -8.90 7.59
CA PRO A 137 -6.11 -7.45 7.39
C PRO A 137 -6.40 -7.05 5.94
N MET A 138 -7.06 -5.91 5.76
CA MET A 138 -7.31 -5.30 4.45
C MET A 138 -6.22 -4.29 4.10
N HIS A 139 -5.03 -4.81 3.77
CA HIS A 139 -3.85 -4.02 3.44
C HIS A 139 -4.06 -3.05 2.27
N ASP A 140 -4.23 -3.62 1.08
CA ASP A 140 -4.33 -2.86 -0.16
C ASP A 140 -5.58 -1.97 -0.23
N PRO A 141 -6.76 -2.44 0.23
CA PRO A 141 -7.94 -1.58 0.27
C PRO A 141 -7.75 -0.34 1.16
N LEU A 142 -6.98 -0.43 2.26
CA LEU A 142 -6.68 0.74 3.09
C LEU A 142 -5.83 1.76 2.33
N ALA A 143 -4.79 1.32 1.61
CA ALA A 143 -3.98 2.21 0.77
C ALA A 143 -4.81 2.87 -0.33
N VAL A 144 -5.65 2.10 -1.03
CA VAL A 144 -6.57 2.64 -2.06
C VAL A 144 -7.54 3.66 -1.47
N SER A 145 -8.03 3.42 -0.25
CA SER A 145 -9.00 4.32 0.40
C SER A 145 -8.45 5.73 0.64
N TYR A 146 -7.13 5.87 0.82
CA TYR A 146 -6.50 7.18 1.04
C TYR A 146 -6.70 8.13 -0.15
N CYS A 147 -6.77 7.60 -1.39
CA CYS A 147 -7.04 8.41 -2.58
C CYS A 147 -8.48 8.96 -2.63
N ILE A 148 -9.39 8.40 -1.84
CA ILE A 148 -10.82 8.73 -1.84
C ILE A 148 -11.20 9.50 -0.57
N LYS A 149 -10.71 9.01 0.58
CA LYS A 149 -10.99 9.47 1.93
C LYS A 149 -9.70 9.48 2.76
N PRO A 150 -8.82 10.46 2.56
CA PRO A 150 -7.57 10.55 3.31
C PRO A 150 -7.80 10.71 4.82
N GLU A 151 -8.99 11.14 5.25
CA GLU A 151 -9.34 11.31 6.66
C GLU A 151 -9.30 10.02 7.48
N PHE A 152 -9.32 8.85 6.85
CA PHE A 152 -9.17 7.57 7.56
C PHE A 152 -7.78 7.36 8.15
N LEU A 153 -6.76 8.06 7.66
CA LEU A 153 -5.38 7.90 8.07
C LEU A 153 -4.84 9.17 8.70
N LYS A 154 -4.14 9.03 9.82
CA LYS A 154 -3.21 10.07 10.29
C LYS A 154 -1.83 9.73 9.76
N THR A 155 -1.12 10.76 9.34
CA THR A 155 0.23 10.62 8.79
C THR A 155 1.18 11.58 9.50
N ILE A 156 2.45 11.22 9.51
CA ILE A 156 3.54 12.14 9.85
C ILE A 156 4.59 12.13 8.73
N ASN A 157 5.29 13.25 8.55
CA ASN A 157 6.38 13.30 7.59
C ASN A 157 7.60 12.57 8.18
N CYS A 158 8.24 11.73 7.37
CA CYS A 158 9.38 10.92 7.77
C CYS A 158 10.34 10.72 6.61
N LYS A 159 11.63 10.76 6.89
CA LYS A 159 12.61 10.15 5.99
C LYS A 159 12.49 8.62 6.09
N VAL A 160 12.44 7.95 4.95
CA VAL A 160 12.39 6.48 4.86
C VAL A 160 13.57 5.98 4.04
N LEU A 161 14.36 5.09 4.61
CA LEU A 161 15.47 4.42 3.95
C LEU A 161 15.15 2.93 3.81
N ILE A 162 15.56 2.33 2.70
CA ILE A 162 15.45 0.89 2.47
C ILE A 162 16.81 0.24 2.65
N GLU A 163 16.88 -0.77 3.51
CA GLU A 163 18.07 -1.62 3.66
C GLU A 163 18.19 -2.59 2.48
N THR A 164 19.31 -2.57 1.77
CA THR A 164 19.55 -3.39 0.57
C THR A 164 20.84 -4.21 0.62
N LEU A 165 21.70 -4.02 1.63
CA LEU A 165 23.03 -4.63 1.71
C LEU A 165 23.14 -5.67 2.84
N GLY A 166 22.32 -5.55 3.88
CA GLY A 166 22.38 -6.38 5.07
C GLY A 166 22.06 -7.86 4.80
N LYS A 167 22.88 -8.77 5.35
CA LYS A 167 22.71 -10.23 5.23
C LYS A 167 21.37 -10.76 5.77
N HIS A 168 20.79 -10.07 6.75
CA HIS A 168 19.58 -10.51 7.45
C HIS A 168 18.44 -9.48 7.45
N THR A 169 18.71 -8.27 6.93
CA THR A 169 17.84 -7.10 7.09
C THR A 169 17.43 -6.47 5.76
N ALA A 170 17.82 -7.06 4.62
CA ALA A 170 17.37 -6.59 3.30
C ALA A 170 15.83 -6.48 3.24
N GLY A 171 15.35 -5.34 2.74
CA GLY A 171 13.93 -4.98 2.68
C GLY A 171 13.40 -4.24 3.92
N GLN A 172 14.18 -4.07 4.99
CA GLN A 172 13.74 -3.27 6.13
C GLN A 172 13.53 -1.80 5.72
N THR A 173 12.39 -1.24 6.13
CA THR A 173 12.12 0.21 6.09
C THR A 173 12.61 0.86 7.37
N ILE A 174 13.64 1.69 7.26
CA ILE A 174 14.18 2.49 8.36
C ILE A 174 13.48 3.85 8.31
N VAL A 175 12.58 4.08 9.27
CA VAL A 175 11.73 5.28 9.32
C VAL A 175 12.24 6.24 10.39
N ILE A 176 12.46 7.50 10.00
CA ILE A 176 12.99 8.56 10.86
C ILE A 176 12.06 9.77 10.72
N PRO A 177 11.42 10.25 11.81
CA PRO A 177 10.60 11.47 11.75
C PRO A 177 11.38 12.66 11.20
N ASP A 178 10.79 13.37 10.25
CA ASP A 178 11.41 14.48 9.53
C ASP A 178 10.30 15.36 8.93
N GLU A 179 10.06 16.54 9.53
CA GLU A 179 8.96 17.43 9.13
C GLU A 179 9.14 17.99 7.71
N ASP A 180 10.38 18.13 7.24
CA ASP A 180 10.73 18.65 5.91
C ASP A 180 10.63 17.58 4.81
N SER A 181 10.41 16.31 5.18
CA SER A 181 10.30 15.22 4.22
C SER A 181 9.01 15.27 3.39
N ASN A 182 9.10 14.85 2.13
CA ASN A 182 7.98 14.66 1.22
C ASN A 182 7.29 13.29 1.36
N ILE A 183 7.76 12.44 2.27
CA ILE A 183 7.20 11.11 2.53
C ILE A 183 6.33 11.16 3.79
N LYS A 184 5.05 10.86 3.62
CA LYS A 184 4.07 10.69 4.68
C LYS A 184 3.99 9.22 5.07
N VAL A 185 4.21 8.92 6.34
CA VAL A 185 4.03 7.56 6.88
C VAL A 185 2.74 7.53 7.68
N ALA A 186 1.83 6.61 7.34
CA ALA A 186 0.60 6.41 8.07
C ALA A 186 0.90 5.84 9.46
N CYS A 187 0.45 6.55 10.50
CA CYS A 187 0.75 6.26 11.90
C CYS A 187 -0.49 5.88 12.72
N ASP A 188 -1.69 6.18 12.21
CA ASP A 188 -2.96 5.83 12.85
C ASP A 188 -4.05 5.64 11.80
N VAL A 189 -5.09 4.89 12.16
CA VAL A 189 -6.24 4.60 11.30
C VAL A 189 -7.55 4.66 12.07
N ASP A 190 -8.57 5.28 11.48
CA ASP A 190 -9.95 5.22 11.95
C ASP A 190 -10.61 3.92 11.44
N GLU A 191 -10.40 2.84 12.21
CA GLU A 191 -10.69 1.45 11.82
C GLU A 191 -12.16 1.22 11.44
N GLN A 192 -13.10 1.60 12.32
CA GLN A 192 -14.53 1.36 12.11
C GLN A 192 -15.10 2.17 10.94
N PRO A 193 -14.81 3.48 10.80
CA PRO A 193 -15.17 4.24 9.61
C PRO A 193 -14.63 3.63 8.31
N PHE A 194 -13.37 3.18 8.29
CA PHE A 194 -12.79 2.53 7.13
C PHE A 194 -13.50 1.21 6.80
N LEU A 195 -13.67 0.30 7.78
CA LEU A 195 -14.32 -0.99 7.57
C LEU A 195 -15.77 -0.81 7.08
N LYS A 196 -16.51 0.14 7.67
CA LYS A 196 -17.86 0.47 7.20
C LYS A 196 -17.83 0.94 5.75
N PHE A 197 -16.92 1.87 5.40
CA PHE A 197 -16.78 2.35 4.03
C PHE A 197 -16.48 1.22 3.04
N LEU A 198 -15.55 0.33 3.39
CA LEU A 198 -15.20 -0.83 2.58
C LEU A 198 -16.41 -1.75 2.35
N MET A 199 -17.11 -2.10 3.43
CA MET A 199 -18.27 -2.97 3.38
C MET A 199 -19.42 -2.35 2.59
N ASP A 200 -19.69 -1.06 2.77
CA ASP A 200 -20.71 -0.34 1.99
C ASP A 200 -20.39 -0.37 0.49
N ARG A 201 -19.11 -0.35 0.08
CA ARG A 201 -18.70 -0.45 -1.33
C ARG A 201 -18.80 -1.86 -1.90
N ILE A 202 -18.56 -2.88 -1.08
CA ILE A 202 -18.63 -4.29 -1.51
C ILE A 202 -20.07 -4.79 -1.56
N CYS A 203 -20.91 -4.31 -0.63
CA CYS A 203 -22.25 -4.84 -0.40
C CYS A 203 -23.39 -3.97 -0.97
N SER A 204 -23.09 -2.84 -1.62
CA SER A 204 -24.08 -1.99 -2.31
C SER A 204 -24.62 -2.61 -3.58
#